data_AF-A0A454VZ44-F1
#
_entry.id   AF-A0A454VZ44-F1
#
_cell.length_a   1.000
_cell.length_b   1.000
_cell.length_c   1.000
_cell.angle_alpha   90.00
_cell.angle_beta   90.00
_cell.angle_gamma   90.00
#
_symmetry.space_group_name_H-M   'P 1'
#
loop_
_entity.id
_entity.type
_entity.pdbx_description
1 polymer ?
#
loop_
_entity_poly.entity_id
_entity_poly.type
_entity_poly.pdbx_seq_one_letter_code
_entity_poly.pdbx_strand_id
1 'polypeptide(L)'
;SWDEAITTRPQVAAAALARLVALLSVARDPDAPAGISRPFVQVEVHQWARSVTRMLRGVLPWPNAEFAWDTVGAESRQRTTPDTTTSRDTKLFLPAVYCRECGRSGWSVLAPESDLEELSFEAHKIRRATVTANKSKVRTLVAATDNEAREGNGRTAMNRAEQRSLTTGGAGVLMVLDGSSRRLRLPDPQDDYDDEGNPQPAGPDSVFVLVQLGDTAERAAKDDWCPACGTHNAIRFLGTGAAALAAASITQLFTGGEMDKEQRETKTLMFNDSVQDAAHRAGFVASRSYTFSLRALFTKHLSEQRSTALNDLVADVVLSTTDRETLAAVVPPDLHDDAGVARLLSGK
;
A
#
# COMPACT_ATOMS: atom_id res chain seq x y z
N SER A 1 18.26 1.68 -34.89
CA SER A 1 16.94 2.28 -34.53
C SER A 1 16.93 2.60 -33.04
N TRP A 2 15.88 3.25 -32.48
CA TRP A 2 15.77 3.45 -31.03
C TRP A 2 15.75 2.10 -30.27
N ASP A 3 15.04 1.10 -30.78
CA ASP A 3 14.95 -0.24 -30.16
C ASP A 3 16.33 -0.92 -29.99
N GLU A 4 17.16 -0.86 -31.02
CA GLU A 4 18.50 -1.43 -31.00
C GLU A 4 19.40 -0.69 -30.01
N ALA A 5 19.33 0.65 -29.97
CA ALA A 5 20.11 1.47 -29.05
C ALA A 5 19.70 1.26 -27.58
N ILE A 6 18.39 1.11 -27.32
CA ILE A 6 17.86 0.81 -25.98
C ILE A 6 18.36 -0.55 -25.49
N THR A 7 18.38 -1.55 -26.38
CA THR A 7 18.77 -2.92 -26.03
C THR A 7 20.28 -3.07 -25.82
N THR A 8 21.09 -2.45 -26.70
CA THR A 8 22.56 -2.64 -26.70
C THR A 8 23.31 -1.62 -25.86
N ARG A 9 22.80 -0.38 -25.74
CA ARG A 9 23.45 0.75 -25.06
C ARG A 9 22.44 1.61 -24.28
N PRO A 10 21.77 1.03 -23.26
CA PRO A 10 20.65 1.68 -22.56
C PRO A 10 21.03 3.03 -21.94
N GLN A 11 22.23 3.18 -21.40
CA GLN A 11 22.70 4.43 -20.80
C GLN A 11 22.84 5.57 -21.85
N VAL A 12 23.33 5.24 -23.04
CA VAL A 12 23.49 6.21 -24.13
C VAL A 12 22.13 6.60 -24.70
N ALA A 13 21.23 5.62 -24.87
CA ALA A 13 19.86 5.87 -25.31
C ALA A 13 19.09 6.76 -24.31
N ALA A 14 19.22 6.49 -23.01
CA ALA A 14 18.63 7.32 -21.96
C ALA A 14 19.16 8.76 -21.99
N ALA A 15 20.48 8.96 -22.12
CA ALA A 15 21.08 10.28 -22.23
C ALA A 15 20.63 11.03 -23.50
N ALA A 16 20.51 10.34 -24.63
CA ALA A 16 20.03 10.93 -25.87
C ALA A 16 18.54 11.35 -25.76
N LEU A 17 17.71 10.49 -25.17
CA LEU A 17 16.29 10.78 -24.94
C LEU A 17 16.11 11.98 -23.99
N ALA A 18 16.86 12.01 -22.87
CA ALA A 18 16.83 13.12 -21.94
C ALA A 18 17.20 14.45 -22.61
N ARG A 19 18.24 14.46 -23.47
CA ARG A 19 18.64 15.65 -24.25
C ARG A 19 17.55 16.07 -25.23
N LEU A 20 16.92 15.12 -25.92
CA LEU A 20 15.82 15.41 -26.83
C LEU A 20 14.64 16.04 -26.09
N VAL A 21 14.20 15.45 -24.98
CA VAL A 21 13.11 15.99 -24.14
C VAL A 21 13.45 17.38 -23.61
N ALA A 22 14.69 17.60 -23.19
CA ALA A 22 15.16 18.93 -22.74
C ALA A 22 15.14 19.97 -23.87
N LEU A 23 15.49 19.60 -25.11
CA LEU A 23 15.38 20.49 -26.26
C LEU A 23 13.91 20.81 -26.58
N LEU A 24 13.02 19.82 -26.50
CA LEU A 24 11.59 20.03 -26.72
C LEU A 24 10.97 20.93 -25.65
N SER A 25 11.39 20.85 -24.39
CA SER A 25 10.83 21.67 -23.30
C SER A 25 11.18 23.16 -23.42
N VAL A 26 12.32 23.50 -24.04
CA VAL A 26 12.74 24.89 -24.27
C VAL A 26 12.40 25.42 -25.66
N ALA A 27 12.06 24.55 -26.61
CA ALA A 27 11.72 24.97 -27.97
C ALA A 27 10.46 25.85 -27.98
N ARG A 28 10.53 27.00 -28.66
CA ARG A 28 9.43 27.96 -28.81
C ARG A 28 9.16 28.23 -30.27
N ASP A 29 7.89 28.48 -30.59
CA ASP A 29 7.45 28.90 -31.91
C ASP A 29 8.05 30.27 -32.25
N PRO A 30 8.91 30.38 -33.29
CA PRO A 30 9.54 31.65 -33.66
C PRO A 30 8.54 32.68 -34.20
N ASP A 31 7.38 32.24 -34.68
CA ASP A 31 6.34 33.10 -35.24
C ASP A 31 5.28 33.52 -34.19
N ALA A 32 5.50 33.18 -32.92
CA ALA A 32 4.60 33.53 -31.84
C ALA A 32 4.56 35.07 -31.61
N PRO A 33 3.36 35.65 -31.38
CA PRO A 33 3.24 37.09 -31.11
C PRO A 33 4.10 37.54 -29.92
N ALA A 34 4.62 38.77 -29.98
CA ALA A 34 5.43 39.34 -28.91
C ALA A 34 4.68 39.29 -27.55
N GLY A 35 5.33 38.70 -26.54
CA GLY A 35 4.76 38.52 -25.20
C GLY A 35 3.97 37.22 -25.00
N ILE A 36 3.81 36.39 -26.05
CA ILE A 36 3.13 35.08 -25.96
C ILE A 36 4.15 33.98 -26.30
N SER A 37 4.60 33.24 -25.29
CA SER A 37 5.48 32.08 -25.49
C SER A 37 4.64 30.85 -25.85
N ARG A 38 4.75 30.34 -27.08
CA ARG A 38 4.12 29.08 -27.48
C ARG A 38 5.16 27.98 -27.65
N PRO A 39 4.92 26.75 -27.17
CA PRO A 39 5.82 25.64 -27.43
C PRO A 39 5.89 25.35 -28.94
N PHE A 40 7.08 25.03 -29.45
CA PHE A 40 7.28 24.72 -30.87
C PHE A 40 6.53 23.45 -31.32
N VAL A 41 6.43 22.48 -30.43
CA VAL A 41 5.67 21.24 -30.64
C VAL A 41 4.76 20.96 -29.47
N GLN A 42 3.59 20.39 -29.74
CA GLN A 42 2.75 19.81 -28.71
C GLN A 42 3.29 18.41 -28.36
N VAL A 43 3.50 18.17 -27.07
CA VAL A 43 3.94 16.87 -26.55
C VAL A 43 2.77 16.22 -25.85
N GLU A 44 2.33 15.08 -26.38
CA GLU A 44 1.34 14.23 -25.72
C GLU A 44 2.06 13.09 -24.98
N VAL A 45 1.81 12.96 -23.68
CA VAL A 45 2.42 11.92 -22.83
C VAL A 45 1.35 10.92 -22.41
N HIS A 46 1.52 9.66 -22.81
CA HIS A 46 0.67 8.55 -22.35
C HIS A 46 1.41 7.72 -21.31
N GLN A 47 0.92 7.72 -20.08
CA GLN A 47 1.43 6.87 -19.02
C GLN A 47 0.48 5.68 -18.78
N TRP A 48 1.00 4.48 -18.93
CA TRP A 48 0.29 3.24 -18.62
C TRP A 48 0.73 2.73 -17.24
N ALA A 49 -0.17 2.77 -16.27
CA ALA A 49 0.06 2.21 -14.95
C ALA A 49 -0.88 1.03 -14.70
N ARG A 50 -0.32 -0.10 -14.26
CA ARG A 50 -1.12 -1.27 -13.87
C ARG A 50 -1.38 -1.22 -12.36
N SER A 51 -2.64 -1.40 -11.97
CA SER A 51 -2.98 -1.57 -10.56
C SER A 51 -2.31 -2.81 -9.96
N VAL A 52 -1.70 -2.64 -8.78
CA VAL A 52 -1.09 -3.73 -8.02
C VAL A 52 -2.21 -4.38 -7.23
N THR A 53 -2.91 -5.35 -7.82
CA THR A 53 -4.06 -6.03 -7.19
C THR A 53 -3.81 -7.51 -7.08
N ARG A 54 -4.43 -8.11 -6.04
CA ARG A 54 -4.34 -9.55 -5.77
C ARG A 54 -2.89 -10.03 -5.64
N MET A 55 -2.08 -9.30 -4.90
CA MET A 55 -0.72 -9.75 -4.59
C MET A 55 -0.77 -11.00 -3.72
N LEU A 56 0.14 -11.91 -4.01
CA LEU A 56 0.49 -13.07 -3.21
C LEU A 56 1.88 -12.85 -2.64
N ARG A 57 2.09 -13.32 -1.41
CA ARG A 57 3.39 -13.36 -0.75
C ARG A 57 3.81 -14.81 -0.62
N GLY A 58 5.05 -15.10 -1.00
CA GLY A 58 5.69 -16.40 -0.82
C GLY A 58 5.84 -16.73 0.66
N VAL A 59 5.68 -18.00 1.05
CA VAL A 59 5.84 -18.44 2.43
C VAL A 59 7.32 -18.73 2.68
N LEU A 60 8.02 -17.72 3.19
CA LEU A 60 9.46 -17.74 3.43
C LEU A 60 9.77 -17.28 4.85
N PRO A 61 10.81 -17.84 5.50
CA PRO A 61 11.31 -17.36 6.79
C PRO A 61 11.67 -15.87 6.76
N TRP A 62 11.50 -15.19 7.90
CA TRP A 62 11.95 -13.80 8.08
C TRP A 62 13.48 -13.70 7.87
N PRO A 63 14.01 -12.60 7.29
CA PRO A 63 13.32 -11.42 6.72
C PRO A 63 12.94 -11.56 5.24
N ASN A 64 13.05 -12.76 4.66
CA ASN A 64 12.87 -12.97 3.23
C ASN A 64 11.40 -12.75 2.82
N ALA A 65 11.21 -12.14 1.64
CA ALA A 65 9.89 -11.91 1.09
C ALA A 65 9.93 -11.93 -0.44
N GLU A 66 9.16 -12.84 -1.03
CA GLU A 66 8.89 -12.86 -2.46
C GLU A 66 7.42 -12.52 -2.72
N PHE A 67 7.15 -11.86 -3.85
CA PHE A 67 5.80 -11.47 -4.23
C PHE A 67 5.48 -11.89 -5.66
N ALA A 68 4.23 -12.30 -5.87
CA ALA A 68 3.70 -12.65 -7.18
C ALA A 68 2.30 -12.06 -7.37
N TRP A 69 1.91 -11.80 -8.63
CA TRP A 69 0.51 -11.52 -8.94
C TRP A 69 -0.28 -12.83 -8.98
N ASP A 70 -1.48 -12.82 -8.39
CA ASP A 70 -2.47 -13.87 -8.58
C ASP A 70 -3.03 -13.80 -10.01
N THR A 71 -2.36 -14.50 -10.92
CA THR A 71 -2.79 -14.70 -12.29
C THR A 71 -3.58 -16.00 -12.39
N VAL A 72 -4.73 -15.99 -13.06
CA VAL A 72 -5.50 -17.20 -13.36
C VAL A 72 -4.60 -18.20 -14.10
N GLY A 73 -4.38 -19.39 -13.53
CA GLY A 73 -3.43 -20.39 -14.06
C GLY A 73 -2.01 -20.32 -13.50
N ALA A 74 -1.76 -19.55 -12.43
CA ALA A 74 -0.45 -19.46 -11.76
C ALA A 74 0.02 -20.78 -11.10
N GLU A 75 -0.81 -21.80 -11.01
CA GLU A 75 -0.41 -23.08 -10.40
C GLU A 75 0.60 -23.87 -11.25
N SER A 76 0.80 -23.58 -12.54
CA SER A 76 1.76 -24.35 -13.34
C SER A 76 2.10 -23.76 -14.71
N ARG A 77 2.66 -22.55 -14.77
CA ARG A 77 3.41 -22.15 -15.99
C ARG A 77 4.69 -21.42 -15.64
N GLN A 78 5.80 -22.10 -15.91
CA GLN A 78 7.10 -21.50 -16.14
C GLN A 78 6.92 -20.46 -17.24
N ARG A 79 7.06 -19.17 -16.90
CA ARG A 79 6.89 -18.08 -17.87
C ARG A 79 7.94 -18.24 -18.98
N THR A 80 7.49 -18.19 -20.23
CA THR A 80 8.36 -18.16 -21.43
C THR A 80 8.86 -16.75 -21.78
N THR A 81 8.58 -15.75 -20.95
CA THR A 81 9.23 -14.42 -21.05
C THR A 81 10.68 -14.53 -20.57
N PRO A 82 11.65 -13.83 -21.18
CA PRO A 82 13.04 -13.83 -20.72
C PRO A 82 13.09 -13.58 -19.22
N ASP A 83 13.75 -14.49 -18.52
CA ASP A 83 13.77 -14.56 -17.07
C ASP A 83 14.63 -13.41 -16.54
N THR A 84 14.00 -12.27 -16.23
CA THR A 84 14.63 -11.22 -15.42
C THR A 84 14.32 -11.39 -13.93
N THR A 85 13.63 -12.47 -13.56
CA THR A 85 13.28 -12.80 -12.17
C THR A 85 13.96 -14.10 -11.80
N THR A 86 14.78 -14.06 -10.76
CA THR A 86 15.50 -15.20 -10.18
C THR A 86 14.60 -16.43 -9.95
N SER A 87 15.20 -17.61 -9.85
CA SER A 87 14.53 -18.81 -9.32
C SER A 87 13.78 -18.46 -8.03
N ARG A 88 12.52 -18.87 -7.90
CA ARG A 88 11.74 -18.67 -6.68
C ARG A 88 12.19 -19.64 -5.60
N ASP A 89 12.44 -19.13 -4.40
CA ASP A 89 12.88 -19.93 -3.25
C ASP A 89 11.71 -20.69 -2.60
N THR A 90 10.46 -20.29 -2.86
CA THR A 90 9.24 -20.92 -2.34
C THR A 90 8.26 -21.31 -3.44
N LYS A 91 7.50 -22.38 -3.21
CA LYS A 91 6.42 -22.82 -4.10
C LYS A 91 5.04 -22.37 -3.62
N LEU A 92 4.91 -22.04 -2.33
CA LEU A 92 3.65 -21.65 -1.73
C LEU A 92 3.47 -20.14 -1.69
N PHE A 93 2.42 -19.65 -2.35
CA PHE A 93 2.06 -18.24 -2.39
C PHE A 93 0.65 -18.04 -1.86
N LEU A 94 0.51 -17.24 -0.81
CA LEU A 94 -0.78 -16.94 -0.16
C LEU A 94 -1.12 -15.45 -0.31
N PRO A 95 -2.41 -15.05 -0.21
CA PRO A 95 -2.80 -13.64 -0.25
C PRO A 95 -1.98 -12.78 0.70
N ALA A 96 -1.26 -11.81 0.13
CA ALA A 96 -0.40 -10.91 0.89
C ALA A 96 -1.25 -9.91 1.68
N VAL A 97 -0.93 -9.74 2.97
CA VAL A 97 -1.57 -8.74 3.84
C VAL A 97 -0.53 -7.93 4.59
N TYR A 98 -0.90 -6.73 5.03
CA TYR A 98 -0.06 -5.87 5.85
C TYR A 98 -0.89 -5.07 6.86
N CYS A 99 -0.25 -4.68 7.96
CA CYS A 99 -0.78 -3.75 8.93
C CYS A 99 -0.45 -2.32 8.52
N ARG A 100 -1.46 -1.46 8.39
CA ARG A 100 -1.29 -0.03 8.08
C ARG A 100 -0.68 0.80 9.22
N GLU A 101 -0.61 0.26 10.43
CA GLU A 101 -0.15 0.98 11.62
C GLU A 101 1.30 0.62 11.97
N CYS A 102 1.64 -0.67 12.07
CA CYS A 102 3.02 -1.10 12.37
C CYS A 102 3.83 -1.51 11.13
N GLY A 103 3.23 -1.53 9.93
CA GLY A 103 3.92 -1.88 8.69
C GLY A 103 4.23 -3.38 8.50
N ARG A 104 4.05 -4.21 9.54
CA ARG A 104 4.32 -5.65 9.44
C ARG A 104 3.38 -6.33 8.46
N SER A 105 3.92 -7.28 7.72
CA SER A 105 3.23 -7.98 6.64
C SER A 105 3.22 -9.48 6.86
N GLY A 106 2.36 -10.17 6.11
CA GLY A 106 2.22 -11.61 6.18
C GLY A 106 1.20 -12.12 5.19
N TRP A 107 0.42 -13.10 5.62
CA TRP A 107 -0.49 -13.87 4.77
C TRP A 107 -1.90 -13.90 5.36
N SER A 108 -2.88 -14.12 4.50
CA SER A 108 -4.24 -14.42 4.91
C SER A 108 -4.61 -15.83 4.47
N VAL A 109 -5.25 -16.58 5.37
CA VAL A 109 -5.70 -17.95 5.16
C VAL A 109 -7.14 -18.09 5.64
N LEU A 110 -7.80 -19.20 5.29
CA LEU A 110 -9.15 -19.52 5.73
C LEU A 110 -9.13 -20.78 6.60
N ALA A 111 -9.60 -20.67 7.84
CA ALA A 111 -9.79 -21.82 8.74
C ALA A 111 -11.26 -22.31 8.63
N PRO A 112 -11.52 -23.59 8.29
CA PRO A 112 -12.86 -24.16 8.28
C PRO A 112 -13.43 -24.27 9.71
N GLU A 113 -14.75 -24.46 9.81
CA GLU A 113 -15.45 -24.56 11.11
C GLU A 113 -15.13 -25.87 11.86
N SER A 114 -14.78 -26.92 11.13
CA SER A 114 -14.57 -28.27 11.67
C SER A 114 -13.23 -28.44 12.38
N ASP A 115 -12.21 -27.70 11.94
CA ASP A 115 -10.86 -27.76 12.48
C ASP A 115 -10.21 -26.39 12.28
N LEU A 116 -9.92 -25.70 13.39
CA LEU A 116 -9.32 -24.37 13.38
C LEU A 116 -7.84 -24.39 12.97
N GLU A 117 -7.22 -25.57 12.96
CA GLU A 117 -5.81 -25.76 12.61
C GLU A 117 -5.62 -26.16 11.14
N GLU A 118 -6.60 -26.76 10.48
CA GLU A 118 -6.56 -27.04 9.04
C GLU A 118 -6.83 -25.77 8.23
N LEU A 119 -6.01 -25.48 7.22
CA LEU A 119 -6.10 -24.23 6.47
C LEU A 119 -6.44 -24.47 5.00
N SER A 120 -7.37 -23.66 4.48
CA SER A 120 -7.56 -23.52 3.04
C SER A 120 -6.68 -22.38 2.50
N PHE A 121 -5.88 -22.71 1.49
CA PHE A 121 -4.94 -21.81 0.81
C PHE A 121 -5.49 -21.23 -0.50
N GLU A 122 -6.77 -21.49 -0.80
CA GLU A 122 -7.39 -21.01 -2.03
C GLU A 122 -7.60 -19.49 -2.00
N ALA A 123 -6.70 -18.77 -2.67
CA ALA A 123 -6.64 -17.31 -2.66
C ALA A 123 -7.96 -16.60 -3.00
N HIS A 124 -8.74 -17.17 -3.94
CA HIS A 124 -10.04 -16.64 -4.33
C HIS A 124 -11.11 -16.82 -3.23
N LYS A 125 -11.13 -17.96 -2.53
CA LYS A 125 -12.03 -18.20 -1.40
C LYS A 125 -11.69 -17.29 -0.22
N ILE A 126 -10.40 -17.14 0.08
CA ILE A 126 -9.91 -16.26 1.15
C ILE A 126 -10.37 -14.81 0.91
N ARG A 127 -10.13 -14.25 -0.28
CA ARG A 127 -10.54 -12.87 -0.61
C ARG A 127 -12.06 -12.69 -0.67
N ARG A 128 -12.81 -13.72 -1.10
CA ARG A 128 -14.27 -13.67 -1.07
C ARG A 128 -14.80 -13.73 0.37
N ALA A 129 -14.15 -14.48 1.25
CA ALA A 129 -14.54 -14.59 2.65
C ALA A 129 -14.49 -13.24 3.36
N THR A 130 -13.51 -12.37 3.05
CA THR A 130 -13.38 -11.05 3.72
C THR A 130 -14.53 -10.08 3.47
N VAL A 131 -15.34 -10.30 2.43
CA VAL A 131 -16.50 -9.45 2.09
C VAL A 131 -17.86 -10.16 2.30
N THR A 132 -17.84 -11.36 2.89
CA THR A 132 -19.05 -12.16 3.15
C THR A 132 -19.18 -12.50 4.63
N ALA A 133 -20.25 -13.19 5.01
CA ALA A 133 -20.44 -13.68 6.38
C ALA A 133 -19.29 -14.60 6.86
N ASN A 134 -18.54 -15.21 5.93
CA ASN A 134 -17.38 -16.05 6.23
C ASN A 134 -16.15 -15.26 6.70
N LYS A 135 -16.22 -13.93 6.87
CA LYS A 135 -15.09 -13.12 7.37
C LYS A 135 -14.56 -13.64 8.72
N SER A 136 -15.43 -14.16 9.59
CA SER A 136 -15.04 -14.75 10.89
C SER A 136 -14.07 -15.93 10.78
N LYS A 137 -13.99 -16.57 9.61
CA LYS A 137 -13.14 -17.73 9.33
C LYS A 137 -11.77 -17.36 8.78
N VAL A 138 -11.57 -16.11 8.41
CA VAL A 138 -10.29 -15.62 7.91
C VAL A 138 -9.30 -15.54 9.08
N ARG A 139 -8.07 -15.97 8.86
CA ARG A 139 -6.96 -15.78 9.80
C ARG A 139 -5.90 -14.93 9.12
N THR A 140 -5.48 -13.90 9.85
CA THR A 140 -4.32 -13.09 9.48
C THR A 140 -3.11 -13.69 10.16
N LEU A 141 -2.09 -14.04 9.36
CA LEU A 141 -0.82 -14.57 9.82
C LEU A 141 0.25 -13.50 9.55
N VAL A 142 0.77 -12.84 10.56
CA VAL A 142 1.86 -11.87 10.38
C VAL A 142 3.19 -12.58 10.54
N ALA A 143 4.15 -12.37 9.63
CA ALA A 143 5.47 -12.99 9.74
C ALA A 143 6.13 -12.58 11.07
N ALA A 144 6.48 -13.56 11.91
CA ALA A 144 7.21 -13.32 13.16
C ALA A 144 8.65 -12.93 12.86
N THR A 145 9.20 -12.02 13.65
CA THR A 145 10.63 -11.71 13.61
C THR A 145 11.44 -12.77 14.34
N ASP A 146 12.74 -12.85 14.06
CA ASP A 146 13.59 -13.85 14.72
C ASP A 146 13.64 -13.68 16.25
N ASN A 147 13.51 -12.44 16.73
CA ASN A 147 13.45 -12.16 18.16
C ASN A 147 12.15 -12.72 18.77
N GLU A 148 11.00 -12.49 18.15
CA GLU A 148 9.72 -13.03 18.61
C GLU A 148 9.69 -14.56 18.55
N ALA A 149 10.28 -15.14 17.50
CA ALA A 149 10.41 -16.59 17.37
C ALA A 149 11.33 -17.18 18.46
N ARG A 150 12.43 -16.49 18.80
CA ARG A 150 13.31 -16.84 19.93
C ARG A 150 12.60 -16.71 21.28
N GLU A 151 11.85 -15.64 21.50
CA GLU A 151 11.12 -15.42 22.76
C GLU A 151 10.03 -16.48 22.99
N GLY A 152 9.42 -16.99 21.91
CA GLY A 152 8.44 -18.07 21.99
C GLY A 152 9.01 -19.47 22.17
N ASN A 153 10.34 -19.66 22.22
CA ASN A 153 10.98 -20.98 22.32
C ASN A 153 10.83 -21.66 23.69
N GLY A 154 10.22 -21.00 24.68
CA GLY A 154 9.99 -21.53 26.03
C GLY A 154 11.27 -21.82 26.85
N ARG A 155 12.47 -21.58 26.31
CA ARG A 155 13.77 -21.79 26.98
C ARG A 155 14.26 -20.56 27.73
N THR A 156 13.65 -19.40 27.50
CA THR A 156 13.88 -18.18 28.29
C THR A 156 12.68 -17.90 29.19
N ALA A 157 12.91 -17.83 30.51
CA ALA A 157 11.91 -17.37 31.45
C ALA A 157 11.60 -15.90 31.16
N MET A 158 10.46 -15.62 30.52
CA MET A 158 10.02 -14.26 30.22
C MET A 158 9.90 -13.41 31.49
N ASN A 159 10.26 -12.13 31.37
CA ASN A 159 9.95 -11.14 32.38
C ASN A 159 8.42 -10.88 32.39
N ARG A 160 7.76 -11.11 33.53
CA ARG A 160 6.29 -10.98 33.68
C ARG A 160 5.74 -9.59 33.30
N ALA A 161 6.59 -8.55 33.27
CA ALA A 161 6.23 -7.20 32.83
C ALA A 161 6.05 -7.10 31.30
N GLU A 162 6.91 -7.77 30.51
CA GLU A 162 6.82 -7.82 29.04
C GLU A 162 5.71 -8.76 28.59
N GLN A 163 5.49 -9.83 29.35
CA GLN A 163 4.33 -10.70 29.20
C GLN A 163 3.02 -9.91 29.29
N ARG A 164 2.91 -8.93 30.20
CA ARG A 164 1.77 -8.01 30.25
C ARG A 164 1.75 -7.06 29.04
N SER A 165 2.88 -6.55 28.56
CA SER A 165 2.86 -5.67 27.37
C SER A 165 2.31 -6.37 26.10
N LEU A 166 2.61 -7.66 25.91
CA LEU A 166 2.08 -8.48 24.80
C LEU A 166 0.66 -9.03 25.07
N THR A 167 0.33 -9.41 26.31
CA THR A 167 -0.99 -10.01 26.66
C THR A 167 -2.06 -9.01 27.08
N THR A 168 -1.71 -7.77 27.41
CA THR A 168 -2.68 -6.72 27.81
C THR A 168 -3.17 -5.89 26.61
N GLY A 169 -2.62 -6.12 25.40
CA GLY A 169 -2.86 -5.29 24.22
C GLY A 169 -3.51 -5.96 23.01
N GLY A 170 -3.92 -7.24 23.12
CA GLY A 170 -4.52 -7.96 21.98
C GLY A 170 -3.53 -8.39 20.90
N ALA A 171 -2.26 -8.63 21.24
CA ALA A 171 -1.29 -9.25 20.32
C ALA A 171 -1.58 -10.77 20.16
N GLY A 172 -1.17 -11.34 19.03
CA GLY A 172 -1.41 -12.73 18.65
C GLY A 172 -0.38 -13.70 19.27
N VAL A 173 -0.68 -14.99 19.18
CA VAL A 173 0.21 -16.07 19.63
C VAL A 173 1.18 -16.47 18.52
N LEU A 174 2.38 -16.89 18.93
CA LEU A 174 3.38 -17.45 18.01
C LEU A 174 3.00 -18.88 17.62
N MET A 175 2.97 -19.14 16.31
CA MET A 175 2.73 -20.44 15.70
C MET A 175 3.71 -20.66 14.56
N VAL A 176 3.83 -21.90 14.11
CA VAL A 176 4.46 -22.25 12.84
C VAL A 176 3.37 -22.55 11.81
N LEU A 177 3.40 -21.82 10.71
CA LEU A 177 2.66 -22.17 9.50
C LEU A 177 3.45 -23.23 8.75
N ASP A 178 2.94 -24.44 8.70
CA ASP A 178 3.49 -25.51 7.88
C ASP A 178 2.78 -25.49 6.51
N GLY A 179 3.50 -25.04 5.50
CA GLY A 179 2.99 -24.93 4.13
C GLY A 179 2.66 -26.29 3.50
N SER A 180 3.34 -27.36 3.92
CA SER A 180 3.18 -28.70 3.36
C SER A 180 1.95 -29.42 3.90
N SER A 181 1.74 -29.37 5.21
CA SER A 181 0.57 -29.96 5.87
C SER A 181 -0.65 -29.04 5.89
N ARG A 182 -0.47 -27.76 5.51
CA ARG A 182 -1.50 -26.71 5.54
C ARG A 182 -2.09 -26.50 6.92
N ARG A 183 -1.24 -26.50 7.95
CA ARG A 183 -1.65 -26.39 9.35
C ARG A 183 -0.91 -25.31 10.10
N LEU A 184 -1.56 -24.80 11.15
CA LEU A 184 -0.90 -24.06 12.21
C LEU A 184 -0.54 -25.02 13.33
N ARG A 185 0.73 -25.12 13.69
CA ARG A 185 1.20 -25.92 14.83
C ARG A 185 2.02 -25.07 15.78
N LEU A 186 2.16 -25.53 17.02
CA LEU A 186 3.10 -24.93 17.96
C LEU A 186 4.54 -25.11 17.45
N PRO A 187 5.44 -24.15 17.71
CA PRO A 187 6.88 -24.32 17.51
C PRO A 187 7.39 -25.58 18.20
N ASP A 188 8.17 -26.38 17.47
CA ASP A 188 8.90 -27.52 18.03
C ASP A 188 10.30 -27.06 18.45
N PRO A 189 10.66 -27.13 19.76
CA PRO A 189 11.97 -26.72 20.24
C PRO A 189 13.17 -27.51 19.68
N GLN A 190 12.94 -28.70 19.10
CA GLN A 190 13.99 -29.55 18.54
C GLN A 190 14.13 -29.36 17.03
N ASP A 191 13.00 -29.26 16.31
CA ASP A 191 13.00 -29.25 14.86
C ASP A 191 13.00 -27.83 14.26
N ASP A 192 12.41 -26.83 14.94
CA ASP A 192 12.26 -25.48 14.41
C ASP A 192 13.35 -24.49 14.88
N TYR A 193 14.36 -24.98 15.62
CA TYR A 193 15.46 -24.17 16.14
C TYR A 193 16.78 -24.90 15.93
N ASP A 194 17.84 -24.15 15.60
CA ASP A 194 19.19 -24.70 15.56
C ASP A 194 19.75 -24.95 16.98
N ASP A 195 20.94 -25.55 17.06
CA ASP A 195 21.63 -25.85 18.33
C ASP A 195 21.89 -24.58 19.18
N GLU A 196 21.95 -23.41 18.54
CA GLU A 196 22.18 -22.10 19.13
C GLU A 196 20.86 -21.40 19.55
N GLY A 197 19.72 -21.99 19.20
CA GLY A 197 18.38 -21.48 19.49
C GLY A 197 17.90 -20.43 18.50
N ASN A 198 18.53 -20.25 17.34
CA ASN A 198 18.03 -19.41 16.27
C ASN A 198 16.86 -20.10 15.55
N PRO A 199 15.85 -19.33 15.10
CA PRO A 199 14.66 -19.89 14.49
C PRO A 199 14.97 -20.40 13.09
N GLN A 200 14.71 -21.69 12.87
CA GLN A 200 14.87 -22.37 11.59
C GLN A 200 13.69 -23.33 11.40
N PRO A 201 12.55 -22.84 10.86
CA PRO A 201 11.34 -23.66 10.79
C PRO A 201 11.56 -24.91 9.94
N ALA A 202 11.12 -26.06 10.47
CA ALA A 202 11.27 -27.34 9.82
C ALA A 202 10.30 -27.50 8.64
N GLY A 203 10.85 -27.96 7.52
CA GLY A 203 10.10 -28.29 6.31
C GLY A 203 10.09 -27.19 5.25
N PRO A 204 9.78 -27.56 3.99
CA PRO A 204 9.68 -26.61 2.90
C PRO A 204 8.47 -25.68 3.10
N ASP A 205 8.63 -24.40 2.75
CA ASP A 205 7.56 -23.40 2.85
C ASP A 205 6.95 -23.26 4.26
N SER A 206 7.77 -23.49 5.31
CA SER A 206 7.40 -23.30 6.72
C SER A 206 7.89 -21.97 7.26
N VAL A 207 7.10 -21.31 8.12
CA VAL A 207 7.46 -20.01 8.71
C VAL A 207 6.82 -19.76 10.07
N PHE A 208 7.53 -19.04 10.94
CA PHE A 208 6.98 -18.52 12.19
C PHE A 208 6.02 -17.35 11.93
N VAL A 209 4.83 -17.42 12.53
CA VAL A 209 3.77 -16.43 12.36
C VAL A 209 3.14 -16.04 13.69
N LEU A 210 2.67 -14.80 13.77
CA LEU A 210 1.76 -14.33 14.81
C LEU A 210 0.33 -14.41 14.29
N VAL A 211 -0.56 -14.98 15.10
CA VAL A 211 -1.97 -15.21 14.72
C VAL A 211 -2.91 -15.08 15.93
N GLN A 212 -4.14 -14.65 15.71
CA GLN A 212 -5.19 -14.66 16.72
C GLN A 212 -5.93 -16.00 16.70
N LEU A 213 -5.92 -16.72 17.83
CA LEU A 213 -6.54 -18.04 18.00
C LEU A 213 -7.48 -18.05 19.22
N GLY A 214 -8.27 -19.12 19.37
CA GLY A 214 -9.22 -19.28 20.47
C GLY A 214 -10.43 -18.35 20.36
N ASP A 215 -10.98 -17.95 21.51
CA ASP A 215 -12.26 -17.22 21.62
C ASP A 215 -12.26 -15.85 20.94
N THR A 216 -11.08 -15.23 20.75
CA THR A 216 -10.94 -13.92 20.10
C THR A 216 -10.80 -14.02 18.58
N ALA A 217 -10.56 -15.22 18.02
CA ALA A 217 -10.18 -15.39 16.63
C ALA A 217 -11.24 -14.87 15.65
N GLU A 218 -12.52 -15.17 15.88
CA GLU A 218 -13.60 -14.70 15.01
C GLU A 218 -13.78 -13.18 15.06
N ARG A 219 -13.65 -12.61 16.26
CA ARG A 219 -13.77 -11.15 16.46
C ARG A 219 -12.59 -10.43 15.81
N ALA A 220 -11.38 -10.94 16.03
CA ALA A 220 -10.17 -10.44 15.40
C ALA A 220 -10.26 -10.47 13.87
N ALA A 221 -10.88 -11.52 13.31
CA ALA A 221 -11.11 -11.63 11.87
C ALA A 221 -12.15 -10.61 11.37
N LYS A 222 -13.27 -10.43 12.07
CA LYS A 222 -14.32 -9.44 11.70
C LYS A 222 -13.79 -8.01 11.75
N ASP A 223 -12.99 -7.70 12.77
CA ASP A 223 -12.50 -6.36 13.06
C ASP A 223 -11.10 -6.09 12.49
N ASP A 224 -10.52 -7.00 11.69
CA ASP A 224 -9.20 -6.88 11.05
C ASP A 224 -8.06 -6.52 12.04
N TRP A 225 -8.00 -7.24 13.17
CA TRP A 225 -6.98 -7.04 14.21
C TRP A 225 -5.61 -7.45 13.71
N CYS A 226 -4.59 -6.67 14.04
CA CYS A 226 -3.21 -7.01 13.77
C CYS A 226 -2.65 -7.96 14.84
N PRO A 227 -2.23 -9.20 14.50
CA PRO A 227 -1.57 -10.10 15.45
C PRO A 227 -0.24 -9.57 16.00
N ALA A 228 0.41 -8.62 15.33
CA ALA A 228 1.68 -8.08 15.80
C ALA A 228 1.55 -6.95 16.81
N CYS A 229 0.70 -5.95 16.53
CA CYS A 229 0.59 -4.73 17.36
C CYS A 229 -0.76 -4.60 18.06
N GLY A 230 -1.69 -5.53 17.85
CA GLY A 230 -3.02 -5.51 18.44
C GLY A 230 -4.00 -4.49 17.86
N THR A 231 -3.57 -3.59 16.96
CA THR A 231 -4.45 -2.55 16.45
C THR A 231 -5.63 -3.11 15.64
N HIS A 232 -6.83 -2.63 15.94
CA HIS A 232 -8.06 -3.00 15.25
C HIS A 232 -8.18 -2.26 13.92
N ASN A 233 -8.91 -2.85 12.96
CA ASN A 233 -9.17 -2.29 11.64
C ASN A 233 -7.89 -1.95 10.84
N ALA A 234 -6.82 -2.69 11.09
CA ALA A 234 -5.48 -2.34 10.61
C ALA A 234 -5.01 -3.22 9.43
N ILE A 235 -5.54 -4.42 9.29
CA ILE A 235 -5.08 -5.38 8.27
C ILE A 235 -5.71 -5.10 6.91
N ARG A 236 -4.89 -5.01 5.86
CA ARG A 236 -5.31 -4.84 4.47
C ARG A 236 -4.59 -5.83 3.57
N PHE A 237 -5.23 -6.24 2.48
CA PHE A 237 -4.51 -6.92 1.40
C PHE A 237 -3.49 -5.97 0.79
N LEU A 238 -2.29 -6.49 0.52
CA LEU A 238 -1.24 -5.75 -0.15
C LEU A 238 -1.66 -5.45 -1.59
N GLY A 239 -1.57 -4.17 -1.94
CA GLY A 239 -1.89 -3.69 -3.28
C GLY A 239 -2.46 -2.28 -3.28
N THR A 240 -2.63 -1.72 -4.47
CA THR A 240 -3.25 -0.43 -4.71
C THR A 240 -4.24 -0.54 -5.87
N GLY A 241 -5.49 -0.13 -5.64
CA GLY A 241 -6.53 -0.09 -6.67
C GLY A 241 -6.32 1.05 -7.66
N ALA A 242 -6.94 0.94 -8.84
CA ALA A 242 -6.81 1.94 -9.91
C ALA A 242 -7.25 3.36 -9.48
N ALA A 243 -8.34 3.49 -8.72
CA ALA A 243 -8.81 4.78 -8.22
C ALA A 243 -7.80 5.46 -7.27
N ALA A 244 -7.13 4.68 -6.41
CA ALA A 244 -6.10 5.20 -5.51
C ALA A 244 -4.84 5.63 -6.26
N LEU A 245 -4.42 4.86 -7.27
CA LEU A 245 -3.31 5.25 -8.15
C LEU A 245 -3.63 6.53 -8.92
N ALA A 246 -4.81 6.60 -9.55
CA ALA A 246 -5.24 7.78 -10.29
C ALA A 246 -5.29 9.02 -9.38
N ALA A 247 -5.88 8.89 -8.18
CA ALA A 247 -5.93 9.98 -7.21
C ALA A 247 -4.53 10.45 -6.79
N ALA A 248 -3.61 9.51 -6.51
CA ALA A 248 -2.23 9.85 -6.14
C ALA A 248 -1.48 10.53 -7.29
N SER A 249 -1.59 10.01 -8.52
CA SER A 249 -0.95 10.59 -9.71
C SER A 249 -1.48 11.98 -10.03
N ILE A 250 -2.80 12.17 -10.03
CA ILE A 250 -3.43 13.48 -10.25
C ILE A 250 -2.98 14.45 -9.16
N THR A 251 -3.07 14.05 -7.89
CA THR A 251 -2.66 14.90 -6.78
C THR A 251 -1.19 15.31 -6.91
N GLN A 252 -0.28 14.37 -7.17
CA GLN A 252 1.14 14.66 -7.37
C GLN A 252 1.37 15.61 -8.55
N LEU A 253 0.63 15.47 -9.65
CA LEU A 253 0.75 16.38 -10.80
C LEU A 253 0.39 17.81 -10.40
N PHE A 254 -0.74 18.01 -9.70
CA PHE A 254 -1.21 19.34 -9.32
C PHE A 254 -0.48 19.96 -8.13
N THR A 255 -0.05 19.16 -7.16
CA THR A 255 0.59 19.65 -5.92
C THR A 255 2.10 19.51 -5.91
N GLY A 256 2.68 18.73 -6.83
CA GLY A 256 4.12 18.45 -6.89
C GLY A 256 4.96 19.56 -7.51
N GLY A 257 4.33 20.62 -8.04
CA GLY A 257 5.01 21.73 -8.70
C GLY A 257 5.36 21.50 -10.18
N GLU A 258 4.84 20.42 -10.77
CA GLU A 258 5.07 20.05 -12.17
C GLU A 258 4.24 20.88 -13.16
N MET A 259 3.17 21.53 -12.69
CA MET A 259 2.27 22.35 -13.49
C MET A 259 2.72 23.81 -13.55
N ASP A 260 2.66 24.41 -14.73
CA ASP A 260 2.91 25.83 -14.93
C ASP A 260 1.80 26.68 -14.27
N LYS A 261 2.17 27.39 -13.20
CA LYS A 261 1.24 28.24 -12.44
C LYS A 261 0.71 29.41 -13.26
N GLU A 262 1.46 29.90 -14.24
CA GLU A 262 1.04 31.03 -15.09
C GLU A 262 -0.11 30.64 -16.03
N GLN A 263 -0.14 29.37 -16.46
CA GLN A 263 -1.20 28.84 -17.32
C GLN A 263 -2.53 28.64 -16.58
N ARG A 264 -2.51 28.55 -15.24
CA ARG A 264 -3.70 28.32 -14.39
C ARG A 264 -4.53 27.09 -14.81
N GLU A 265 -3.90 26.11 -15.45
CA GLU A 265 -4.55 24.86 -15.85
C GLU A 265 -4.78 23.99 -14.62
N THR A 266 -6.02 24.00 -14.14
CA THR A 266 -6.46 23.38 -12.87
C THR A 266 -7.52 22.31 -13.11
N LYS A 267 -7.72 21.91 -14.36
CA LYS A 267 -8.80 21.01 -14.76
C LYS A 267 -8.25 19.64 -15.13
N THR A 268 -8.93 18.61 -14.65
CA THR A 268 -8.67 17.22 -15.04
C THR A 268 -9.93 16.64 -15.65
N LEU A 269 -9.82 16.08 -16.85
CA LEU A 269 -10.87 15.28 -17.46
C LEU A 269 -10.57 13.80 -17.19
N MET A 270 -11.52 13.10 -16.58
CA MET A 270 -11.40 11.67 -16.27
C MET A 270 -12.43 10.88 -17.07
N PHE A 271 -11.95 9.95 -17.88
CA PHE A 271 -12.80 9.03 -18.65
C PHE A 271 -12.82 7.65 -17.99
N ASN A 272 -13.96 6.98 -18.11
CA ASN A 272 -14.15 5.65 -17.57
C ASN A 272 -15.19 4.87 -18.40
N ASP A 273 -15.09 3.54 -18.38
CA ASP A 273 -15.94 2.65 -19.17
C ASP A 273 -17.36 2.49 -18.57
N SER A 274 -17.60 3.01 -17.36
CA SER A 274 -18.91 2.98 -16.68
C SER A 274 -19.23 4.31 -16.01
N VAL A 275 -20.46 4.80 -16.21
CA VAL A 275 -20.98 6.06 -15.61
C VAL A 275 -21.01 5.98 -14.08
N GLN A 276 -21.39 4.83 -13.52
CA GLN A 276 -21.44 4.62 -12.06
C GLN A 276 -20.03 4.63 -11.46
N ASP A 277 -19.08 4.01 -12.14
CA ASP A 277 -17.68 4.02 -11.72
C ASP A 277 -17.04 5.40 -11.96
N ALA A 278 -17.52 6.20 -12.91
CA ALA A 278 -17.07 7.58 -13.11
C ALA A 278 -17.42 8.49 -11.91
N ALA A 279 -18.67 8.48 -11.45
CA ALA A 279 -19.08 9.27 -10.28
C ALA A 279 -18.32 8.85 -9.01
N HIS A 280 -18.18 7.54 -8.79
CA HIS A 280 -17.40 7.02 -7.66
C HIS A 280 -15.93 7.44 -7.74
N ARG A 281 -15.28 7.32 -8.91
CA ARG A 281 -13.87 7.74 -9.09
C ARG A 281 -13.70 9.24 -8.93
N ALA A 282 -14.60 10.05 -9.47
CA ALA A 282 -14.55 11.50 -9.31
C ALA A 282 -14.64 11.91 -7.83
N GLY A 283 -15.61 11.36 -7.09
CA GLY A 283 -15.74 11.59 -5.65
C GLY A 283 -14.52 11.09 -4.86
N PHE A 284 -14.00 9.90 -5.19
CA PHE A 284 -12.81 9.35 -4.55
C PHE A 284 -11.57 10.22 -4.79
N VAL A 285 -11.34 10.68 -6.02
CA VAL A 285 -10.22 11.58 -6.37
C VAL A 285 -10.37 12.91 -5.63
N ALA A 286 -11.55 13.56 -5.69
CA ALA A 286 -11.79 14.83 -5.03
C ALA A 286 -11.54 14.78 -3.52
N SER A 287 -12.09 13.77 -2.83
CA SER A 287 -11.91 13.58 -1.39
C SER A 287 -10.45 13.30 -1.01
N ARG A 288 -9.74 12.50 -1.81
CA ARG A 288 -8.32 12.19 -1.58
C ARG A 288 -7.41 13.38 -1.84
N SER A 289 -7.64 14.10 -2.94
CA SER A 289 -6.90 15.33 -3.25
C SER A 289 -7.11 16.38 -2.16
N TYR A 290 -8.34 16.58 -1.67
CA TYR A 290 -8.61 17.45 -0.52
C TYR A 290 -7.79 17.06 0.72
N THR A 291 -7.81 15.78 1.10
CA THR A 291 -7.06 15.29 2.27
C THR A 291 -5.56 15.54 2.12
N PHE A 292 -5.02 15.37 0.91
CA PHE A 292 -3.60 15.59 0.64
C PHE A 292 -3.25 17.08 0.65
N SER A 293 -4.06 17.93 0.00
CA SER A 293 -3.89 19.39 0.00
C SER A 293 -3.94 19.95 1.41
N LEU A 294 -4.90 19.51 2.24
CA LEU A 294 -4.99 19.91 3.65
C LEU A 294 -3.76 19.47 4.45
N ARG A 295 -3.25 18.25 4.22
CA ARG A 295 -2.00 17.78 4.86
C ARG A 295 -0.79 18.61 4.43
N ALA A 296 -0.64 18.88 3.13
CA ALA A 296 0.44 19.70 2.61
C ALA A 296 0.39 21.13 3.20
N LEU A 297 -0.81 21.68 3.36
CA LEU A 297 -1.02 22.96 4.03
C LEU A 297 -0.61 22.91 5.50
N PHE A 298 -1.00 21.87 6.24
CA PHE A 298 -0.53 21.69 7.62
C PHE A 298 0.99 21.58 7.69
N THR A 299 1.62 20.78 6.82
CA THR A 299 3.07 20.63 6.77
C THR A 299 3.77 21.95 6.48
N LYS A 300 3.22 22.82 5.63
CA LYS A 300 3.78 24.15 5.34
C LYS A 300 3.83 25.06 6.58
N HIS A 301 2.93 24.86 7.54
CA HIS A 301 2.86 25.61 8.81
C HIS A 301 3.63 24.92 9.95
N LEU A 302 4.16 23.73 9.73
CA LEU A 302 5.02 23.03 10.68
C LEU A 302 6.49 23.41 10.47
N SER A 303 7.22 23.54 11.57
CA SER A 303 8.67 23.76 11.57
C SER A 303 9.39 22.49 12.00
N GLU A 304 10.47 22.12 11.31
CA GLU A 304 11.35 21.02 11.74
C GLU A 304 12.15 21.37 13.00
N GLN A 305 12.30 22.67 13.30
CA GLN A 305 13.18 23.19 14.35
C GLN A 305 12.43 23.49 15.65
N ARG A 306 11.10 23.62 15.59
CA ARG A 306 10.28 24.03 16.73
C ARG A 306 9.00 23.20 16.80
N SER A 307 8.69 22.71 17.99
CA SER A 307 7.39 22.12 18.27
C SER A 307 6.28 23.18 18.19
N THR A 308 5.28 22.94 17.34
CA THR A 308 4.08 23.77 17.22
C THR A 308 2.94 23.13 18.02
N ALA A 309 2.26 23.89 18.88
CA ALA A 309 1.07 23.39 19.56
C ALA A 309 -0.08 23.23 18.56
N LEU A 310 -0.94 22.22 18.75
CA LEU A 310 -2.01 21.90 17.79
C LEU A 310 -2.97 23.07 17.57
N ASN A 311 -3.32 23.80 18.64
CA ASN A 311 -4.16 25.00 18.57
C ASN A 311 -3.51 26.11 17.74
N ASP A 312 -2.19 26.28 17.85
CA ASP A 312 -1.44 27.29 17.11
C ASP A 312 -1.40 26.92 15.62
N LEU A 313 -1.16 25.64 15.29
CA LEU A 313 -1.20 25.14 13.92
C LEU A 313 -2.56 25.41 13.25
N VAL A 314 -3.66 25.15 13.97
CA VAL A 314 -5.01 25.43 13.45
C VAL A 314 -5.23 26.93 13.26
N ALA A 315 -4.79 27.75 14.22
CA ALA A 315 -4.91 29.20 14.12
C ALA A 315 -4.12 29.77 12.93
N ASP A 316 -2.88 29.34 12.73
CA ASP A 316 -2.02 29.78 11.63
C ASP A 316 -2.63 29.43 10.26
N VAL A 317 -3.18 28.22 10.14
CA VAL A 317 -3.90 27.78 8.94
C VAL A 317 -5.13 28.65 8.69
N VAL A 318 -5.95 28.90 9.72
CA VAL A 318 -7.13 29.77 9.61
C VAL A 318 -6.75 31.19 9.20
N LEU A 319 -5.69 31.77 9.77
CA LEU A 319 -5.20 33.09 9.38
C LEU A 319 -4.76 33.14 7.91
N SER A 320 -4.15 32.05 7.41
CA SER A 320 -3.78 31.93 6.00
C SER A 320 -4.97 31.77 5.04
N THR A 321 -6.19 31.46 5.50
CA THR A 321 -7.36 31.35 4.60
C THR A 321 -7.83 32.67 3.97
N THR A 322 -7.15 33.78 4.27
CA THR A 322 -7.32 35.03 3.54
C THR A 322 -6.88 34.93 2.07
N ASP A 323 -5.95 34.01 1.76
CA ASP A 323 -5.59 33.71 0.39
C ASP A 323 -6.51 32.63 -0.20
N ARG A 324 -6.91 32.84 -1.45
CA ARG A 324 -7.92 32.01 -2.12
C ARG A 324 -7.46 30.57 -2.35
N GLU A 325 -6.17 30.35 -2.56
CA GLU A 325 -5.61 29.02 -2.80
C GLU A 325 -5.67 28.18 -1.52
N THR A 326 -5.28 28.77 -0.39
CA THR A 326 -5.37 28.17 0.93
C THR A 326 -6.83 27.95 1.34
N LEU A 327 -7.71 28.92 1.08
CA LEU A 327 -9.14 28.75 1.35
C LEU A 327 -9.71 27.52 0.61
N ALA A 328 -9.40 27.37 -0.68
CA ALA A 328 -9.84 26.22 -1.48
C ALA A 328 -9.28 24.89 -0.96
N ALA A 329 -8.09 24.88 -0.33
CA ALA A 329 -7.48 23.70 0.27
C ALA A 329 -8.12 23.28 1.61
N VAL A 330 -8.79 24.18 2.33
CA VAL A 330 -9.39 23.91 3.65
C VAL A 330 -10.87 23.53 3.54
N VAL A 331 -11.58 23.98 2.50
CA VAL A 331 -13.01 23.67 2.29
C VAL A 331 -13.20 22.24 1.73
N PRO A 332 -13.90 21.34 2.45
CA PRO A 332 -14.22 20.00 1.97
C PRO A 332 -15.01 20.01 0.65
N PRO A 333 -14.79 19.04 -0.26
CA PRO A 333 -15.47 18.97 -1.55
C PRO A 333 -17.01 18.97 -1.43
N ASP A 334 -17.54 18.31 -0.41
CA ASP A 334 -18.99 18.17 -0.19
C ASP A 334 -19.71 19.52 0.07
N LEU A 335 -18.95 20.56 0.43
CA LEU A 335 -19.48 21.92 0.63
C LEU A 335 -19.38 22.79 -0.62
N HIS A 336 -18.72 22.34 -1.70
CA HIS A 336 -18.53 23.15 -2.91
C HIS A 336 -19.84 23.37 -3.67
N ASP A 337 -20.84 22.52 -3.45
CA ASP A 337 -22.19 22.65 -4.02
C ASP A 337 -23.07 23.67 -3.27
N ASP A 338 -22.67 24.11 -2.07
CA ASP A 338 -23.37 25.17 -1.34
C ASP A 338 -23.14 26.52 -2.04
N ALA A 339 -24.22 27.23 -2.37
CA ALA A 339 -24.15 28.47 -3.14
C ALA A 339 -23.33 29.57 -2.44
N GLY A 340 -23.33 29.62 -1.10
CA GLY A 340 -22.55 30.57 -0.33
C GLY A 340 -21.05 30.25 -0.38
N VAL A 341 -20.71 28.97 -0.25
CA VAL A 341 -19.33 28.48 -0.35
C VAL A 341 -18.79 28.63 -1.77
N ALA A 342 -19.59 28.28 -2.79
CA ALA A 342 -19.23 28.47 -4.20
C ALA A 342 -18.96 29.94 -4.52
N ARG A 343 -19.78 30.86 -4.00
CA ARG A 343 -19.57 32.30 -4.14
C ARG A 343 -18.26 32.74 -3.49
N LEU A 344 -18.01 32.32 -2.25
CA LEU A 344 -16.78 32.59 -1.51
C LEU A 344 -15.53 32.10 -2.26
N LEU A 345 -15.55 30.85 -2.74
CA LEU A 345 -14.46 30.25 -3.52
C LEU A 345 -14.29 30.89 -4.90
N SER A 346 -15.34 31.51 -5.45
CA SER A 346 -15.27 32.26 -6.71
C SER A 346 -14.63 33.64 -6.58
N GLY A 347 -14.48 34.14 -5.35
CA GLY A 347 -13.99 35.49 -5.04
C GLY A 347 -15.01 36.60 -5.34
N LYS A 348 -16.31 36.27 -5.30
CA LYS A 348 -17.43 37.20 -5.58
C LYS A 348 -18.18 37.60 -4.33
#